data_AF-A0A3C1ZSG0-F1
#
_entry.id   AF-A0A3C1ZSG0-F1
#
_cell.length_a   1.000
_cell.length_b   1.000
_cell.length_c   1.000
_cell.angle_alpha   90.00
_cell.angle_beta   90.00
_cell.angle_gamma   90.00
#
_symmetry.space_group_name_H-M   'P 1'
#
loop_
_entity.id
_entity.type
_entity.pdbx_description
1 polymer ?
#
loop_
_entity_poly.entity_id
_entity_poly.type
_entity_poly.pdbx_seq_one_letter_code
_entity_poly.pdbx_strand_id
1 'polypeptide(L)'
;MVEHLLLRPLQYAPPGSVSLFQPSLLPLEFTENDILEDVPLYPYHHHLSFFFPGEFAPFNFKDFKAYTERILEEEVPAHLVFTVYWLTEEEYTSLDATLQPWLEQMANPVPLPHRSAAAQDALHLTHTALVSELQTLHTRYHG
;
A
#
# COMPACT_ATOMS: atom_id res chain seq x y z
N MET A 1 12.84 1.05 -20.86
CA MET A 1 13.14 2.31 -20.15
C MET A 1 11.89 2.64 -19.37
N VAL A 2 11.86 2.29 -18.08
CA VAL A 2 10.69 2.50 -17.22
C VAL A 2 11.13 3.47 -16.13
N GLU A 3 10.54 4.65 -16.16
CA GLU A 3 10.79 5.72 -15.20
C GLU A 3 9.75 5.60 -14.08
N HIS A 4 10.19 5.25 -12.86
CA HIS A 4 9.31 5.20 -11.70
C HIS A 4 9.25 6.59 -11.03
N LEU A 5 8.19 7.33 -11.33
CA LEU A 5 7.81 8.56 -10.64
C LEU A 5 7.37 8.23 -9.21
N LEU A 6 8.28 8.39 -8.25
CA LEU A 6 7.96 8.42 -6.82
C LEU A 6 7.19 9.71 -6.51
N LEU A 7 5.87 9.62 -6.45
CA LEU A 7 5.03 10.69 -5.91
C LEU A 7 5.24 10.78 -4.40
N ARG A 8 6.06 11.74 -3.95
CA ARG A 8 6.04 12.20 -2.55
C ARG A 8 4.97 13.29 -2.40
N PRO A 9 4.27 13.39 -1.26
CA PRO A 9 3.49 14.57 -0.95
C PRO A 9 4.44 15.78 -0.83
N LEU A 10 4.16 16.82 -1.60
CA LEU A 10 4.79 18.13 -1.48
C LEU A 10 4.49 18.67 -0.08
N GLN A 11 5.40 18.47 0.87
CA GLN A 11 5.38 19.23 2.11
C GLN A 11 5.69 20.68 1.76
N TYR A 12 4.76 21.55 2.16
CA TYR A 12 4.78 22.98 1.94
C TYR A 12 6.08 23.58 2.48
N ALA A 13 6.99 23.97 1.59
CA ALA A 13 8.20 24.71 1.96
C ALA A 13 7.82 26.17 2.23
N PRO A 14 8.28 26.79 3.34
CA PRO A 14 8.10 28.22 3.56
C PRO A 14 8.79 29.05 2.46
N PRO A 15 8.30 30.26 2.17
CA PRO A 15 8.78 31.06 1.05
C PRO A 15 10.26 31.43 1.25
N GLY A 16 11.14 30.89 0.41
CA GLY A 16 12.56 31.23 0.38
C GLY A 16 13.54 30.07 0.17
N SER A 17 13.11 28.80 0.17
CA SER A 17 14.01 27.67 -0.08
C SER A 17 13.79 27.06 -1.46
N VAL A 18 14.84 27.08 -2.27
CA VAL A 18 14.93 26.39 -3.57
C VAL A 18 15.77 25.14 -3.36
N SER A 19 15.19 23.95 -3.55
CA SER A 19 15.89 22.81 -4.14
C SER A 19 14.87 21.74 -4.56
N LEU A 20 14.66 21.57 -5.87
CA LEU A 20 13.65 20.67 -6.43
C LEU A 20 14.13 19.22 -6.67
N PHE A 21 15.42 18.89 -6.48
CA PHE A 21 15.94 17.56 -6.85
C PHE A 21 17.18 17.13 -6.04
N GLN A 22 17.07 17.04 -4.71
CA GLN A 22 18.09 16.32 -3.93
C GLN A 22 17.48 15.13 -3.18
N PRO A 23 17.99 13.90 -3.37
CA PRO A 23 17.70 12.80 -2.48
C PRO A 23 18.50 13.05 -1.20
N SER A 24 17.98 13.90 -0.31
CA SER A 24 18.55 14.04 1.01
C SER A 24 18.19 12.78 1.81
N LEU A 25 19.12 11.82 1.86
CA LEU A 25 19.21 10.91 3.00
C LEU A 25 19.59 11.78 4.20
N LEU A 26 18.61 12.43 4.82
CA LEU A 26 18.84 13.10 6.08
C LEU A 26 19.14 12.01 7.12
N PRO A 27 20.24 12.12 7.87
CA PRO A 27 20.42 11.34 9.08
C PRO A 27 19.22 11.66 9.98
N LEU A 28 18.59 10.62 10.53
CA LEU A 28 17.65 10.79 11.63
C LEU A 28 18.42 11.40 12.80
N GLU A 29 18.32 12.73 12.96
CA GLU A 29 18.74 13.39 14.18
C GLU A 29 17.69 13.06 15.25
N PHE A 30 17.93 11.99 15.99
CA PHE A 30 17.21 11.71 17.21
C PHE A 30 17.61 12.77 18.23
N THR A 31 16.77 13.78 18.43
CA THR A 31 16.91 14.69 19.57
C THR A 31 16.64 13.89 20.84
N GLU A 32 17.49 14.03 21.87
CA GLU A 32 17.45 13.30 23.16
C GLU A 32 16.13 13.43 23.95
N ASN A 33 15.14 14.17 23.44
CA ASN A 33 13.79 14.28 24.00
C ASN A 33 12.74 13.42 23.28
N ASP A 34 13.08 12.73 22.19
CA ASP A 34 12.27 11.64 21.64
C ASP A 34 12.56 10.37 22.45
N ILE A 35 12.13 10.40 23.71
CA ILE A 35 11.87 9.17 24.44
C ILE A 35 10.86 8.42 23.58
N LEU A 36 11.26 7.22 23.16
CA LEU A 36 10.47 6.24 22.43
C LEU A 36 9.19 5.90 23.23
N GLU A 37 8.22 6.80 23.26
CA GLU A 37 6.83 6.45 23.51
C GLU A 37 6.35 5.72 22.27
N ASP A 38 6.68 4.43 22.25
CA ASP A 38 5.90 3.37 21.61
C ASP A 38 5.28 3.79 20.27
N VAL A 39 6.07 4.43 19.40
CA VAL A 39 5.63 4.79 18.06
C VAL A 39 5.39 3.45 17.39
N PRO A 40 4.13 3.06 17.12
CA PRO A 40 3.87 1.76 16.54
C PRO A 40 4.62 1.76 15.22
N LEU A 41 5.50 0.79 15.04
CA LEU A 41 6.20 0.54 13.79
C LEU A 41 5.11 0.56 12.71
N TYR A 42 5.00 1.66 11.94
CA TYR A 42 3.83 1.87 11.10
C TYR A 42 3.70 0.66 10.18
N PRO A 43 2.67 -0.21 10.33
CA PRO A 43 2.61 -1.51 9.65
C PRO A 43 2.44 -1.37 8.13
N TYR A 44 2.29 -0.14 7.65
CA TYR A 44 2.08 0.23 6.26
C TYR A 44 3.34 0.75 5.55
N HIS A 45 4.49 0.78 6.22
CA HIS A 45 5.73 1.19 5.60
C HIS A 45 6.45 -0.05 5.04
N HIS A 46 6.55 -0.11 3.71
CA HIS A 46 7.34 -1.11 2.96
C HIS A 46 6.73 -2.52 2.83
N HIS A 47 5.42 -2.69 2.96
CA HIS A 47 4.76 -3.98 2.70
C HIS A 47 3.94 -3.95 1.41
N LEU A 48 4.09 -4.97 0.56
CA LEU A 48 3.30 -5.19 -0.66
C LEU A 48 2.43 -6.44 -0.51
N SER A 49 1.17 -6.35 -0.91
CA SER A 49 0.28 -7.51 -0.96
C SER A 49 -0.07 -7.81 -2.42
N PHE A 50 0.21 -9.04 -2.87
CA PHE A 50 -0.17 -9.52 -4.18
C PHE A 50 -1.37 -10.46 -4.05
N PHE A 51 -2.43 -10.21 -4.82
CA PHE A 51 -3.65 -11.01 -4.82
C PHE A 51 -3.81 -11.70 -6.17
N PHE A 52 -3.92 -13.02 -6.17
CA PHE A 52 -4.09 -13.84 -7.36
C PHE A 52 -5.33 -14.74 -7.21
N PRO A 53 -6.03 -15.04 -8.32
CA PRO A 53 -7.21 -15.89 -8.29
C PRO A 53 -6.79 -17.37 -8.24
N GLY A 54 -6.63 -17.93 -7.03
CA GLY A 54 -5.96 -19.19 -6.74
C GLY A 54 -6.67 -20.47 -7.19
N GLU A 55 -7.97 -20.40 -7.50
CA GLU A 55 -8.78 -21.57 -7.90
C GLU A 55 -8.70 -21.88 -9.41
N PHE A 56 -8.36 -20.87 -10.22
CA PHE A 56 -8.36 -20.98 -11.68
C PHE A 56 -6.99 -21.38 -12.21
N ALA A 57 -6.94 -22.16 -13.30
CA ALA A 57 -5.68 -22.40 -14.00
C ALA A 57 -5.20 -21.10 -14.69
N PRO A 58 -3.89 -20.80 -14.70
CA PRO A 58 -2.79 -21.63 -14.20
C PRO A 58 -2.50 -21.45 -12.69
N PHE A 59 -3.16 -20.53 -12.01
CA PHE A 59 -2.90 -20.15 -10.63
C PHE A 59 -3.12 -21.27 -9.60
N ASN A 60 -3.92 -22.30 -9.90
CA ASN A 60 -4.08 -23.47 -9.03
C ASN A 60 -2.91 -24.49 -9.14
N PHE A 61 -2.03 -24.36 -10.13
CA PHE A 61 -0.88 -25.26 -10.24
C PHE A 61 0.22 -24.89 -9.26
N LYS A 62 0.65 -25.85 -8.45
CA LYS A 62 1.72 -25.65 -7.44
C LYS A 62 3.01 -25.10 -8.06
N ASP A 63 3.42 -25.64 -9.20
CA ASP A 63 4.63 -25.20 -9.90
C ASP A 63 4.50 -23.76 -10.41
N PHE A 64 3.30 -23.36 -10.83
CA PHE A 64 3.02 -21.99 -11.25
C PHE A 64 3.06 -21.02 -10.06
N LYS A 65 2.51 -21.40 -8.90
CA LYS A 65 2.58 -20.60 -7.67
C LYS A 65 4.04 -20.39 -7.25
N ALA A 66 4.81 -21.47 -7.16
CA ALA A 66 6.23 -21.41 -6.79
C ALA A 66 7.07 -20.60 -7.79
N TYR A 67 6.79 -20.74 -9.09
CA TYR A 67 7.42 -19.93 -10.12
C TYR A 67 7.09 -18.44 -9.93
N THR A 68 5.82 -18.10 -9.70
CA THR A 68 5.36 -16.73 -9.50
C THR A 68 6.00 -16.11 -8.26
N GLU A 69 6.00 -16.82 -7.13
CA GLU A 69 6.62 -16.37 -5.89
C GLU A 69 8.12 -16.11 -6.07
N ARG A 70 8.84 -17.00 -6.76
CA ARG A 70 10.25 -16.78 -7.08
C ARG A 70 10.49 -15.53 -7.93
N ILE A 71 9.63 -15.28 -8.92
CA ILE A 71 9.72 -14.04 -9.72
C ILE A 71 9.48 -12.82 -8.83
N LEU A 72 8.54 -12.87 -7.90
CA LEU A 72 8.31 -11.78 -6.95
C LEU A 72 9.52 -11.56 -6.04
N GLU A 73 10.18 -12.61 -5.56
CA GLU A 73 11.44 -12.49 -4.78
C GLU A 73 12.56 -11.81 -5.57
N GLU A 74 12.64 -12.05 -6.88
CA GLU A 74 13.66 -11.48 -7.76
C GLU A 74 13.36 -10.02 -8.13
N GLU A 75 12.09 -9.66 -8.31
CA GLU A 75 11.67 -8.33 -8.81
C GLU A 75 11.31 -7.35 -7.68
N VAL A 76 10.88 -7.83 -6.51
CA VAL A 76 10.53 -6.96 -5.39
C VAL A 76 11.83 -6.39 -4.78
N PRO A 77 11.94 -5.06 -4.66
CA PRO A 77 13.09 -4.44 -4.02
C PRO A 77 13.33 -4.97 -2.61
N ALA A 78 14.58 -5.26 -2.25
CA ALA A 78 14.95 -5.89 -0.98
C ALA A 78 14.51 -5.14 0.30
N HIS A 79 14.19 -3.84 0.20
CA HIS A 79 13.68 -3.06 1.32
C HIS A 79 12.16 -3.13 1.48
N LEU A 80 11.47 -3.81 0.55
CA LEU A 80 10.05 -4.10 0.62
C LEU A 80 9.86 -5.56 1.05
N VAL A 81 8.94 -5.77 1.98
CA VAL A 81 8.41 -7.09 2.33
C VAL A 81 7.18 -7.31 1.46
N PHE A 82 6.92 -8.54 1.03
CA PHE A 82 5.69 -8.84 0.32
C PHE A 82 5.00 -10.10 0.87
N THR A 83 3.68 -10.14 0.65
CA THR A 83 2.83 -11.29 0.94
C THR A 83 2.03 -11.64 -0.30
N VAL A 84 1.83 -12.94 -0.54
CA VAL A 84 1.05 -13.44 -1.68
C VAL A 84 -0.21 -14.14 -1.18
N TYR A 85 -1.35 -13.72 -1.69
CA TYR A 85 -2.67 -14.27 -1.39
C TYR A 85 -3.21 -14.97 -2.63
N TRP A 86 -3.49 -16.26 -2.50
CA TRP A 86 -4.08 -17.10 -3.55
C TRP A 86 -5.57 -17.27 -3.28
N LEU A 87 -6.35 -16.25 -3.62
CA LEU A 87 -7.76 -16.08 -3.22
C LEU A 87 -8.71 -17.04 -3.91
N THR A 88 -9.80 -17.39 -3.24
CA THR A 88 -10.98 -18.00 -3.88
C THR A 88 -11.75 -16.99 -4.73
N GLU A 89 -12.66 -17.45 -5.59
CA GLU A 89 -13.56 -16.56 -6.35
C GLU A 89 -14.38 -15.65 -5.44
N GLU A 90 -14.88 -16.18 -4.32
CA GLU A 90 -15.65 -15.43 -3.34
C GLU A 90 -14.80 -14.34 -2.65
N GLU A 91 -13.58 -14.68 -2.24
CA GLU A 91 -12.64 -13.74 -1.61
C GLU A 91 -12.20 -12.65 -2.59
N TYR A 92 -11.92 -13.02 -3.84
CA TYR A 92 -11.55 -12.06 -4.87
C TYR A 92 -12.69 -11.09 -5.16
N THR A 93 -13.93 -11.59 -5.26
CA THR A 93 -15.12 -10.76 -5.47
C THR A 93 -15.39 -9.84 -4.29
N SER A 94 -15.23 -10.33 -3.05
CA SER A 94 -15.36 -9.53 -1.83
C SER A 94 -14.32 -8.40 -1.78
N LEU A 95 -13.07 -8.72 -2.11
CA LEU A 95 -12.00 -7.73 -2.19
C LEU A 95 -12.29 -6.68 -3.26
N ASP A 96 -12.70 -7.09 -4.46
CA ASP A 96 -13.01 -6.16 -5.56
C ASP A 96 -14.14 -5.18 -5.19
N ALA A 97 -15.18 -5.69 -4.50
CA ALA A 97 -16.30 -4.88 -4.02
C ALA A 97 -15.89 -3.79 -3.00
N THR A 98 -14.78 -3.96 -2.29
CA THR A 98 -14.24 -2.95 -1.35
C THR A 98 -13.13 -2.09 -1.97
N LEU A 99 -12.33 -2.68 -2.87
CA LEU A 99 -11.22 -2.02 -3.54
C LEU A 99 -11.69 -1.00 -4.58
N GLN A 100 -12.66 -1.37 -5.43
CA GLN A 100 -13.12 -0.51 -6.52
C GLN A 100 -13.68 0.84 -6.00
N PRO A 101 -14.56 0.89 -4.99
CA PRO A 101 -15.03 2.16 -4.44
C PRO A 101 -13.90 3.04 -3.90
N TRP A 102 -12.91 2.44 -3.24
CA TRP A 102 -11.75 3.18 -2.75
C TRP A 102 -10.90 3.74 -3.91
N LEU A 103 -10.66 2.96 -4.96
CA LEU A 103 -9.95 3.41 -6.16
C LEU A 103 -10.67 4.56 -6.86
N GLU A 104 -12.00 4.50 -6.96
CA GLU A 104 -12.83 5.58 -7.52
C GLU A 104 -12.69 6.88 -6.72
N GLN A 105 -12.66 6.78 -5.38
CA GLN A 105 -12.39 7.94 -4.52
C GLN A 105 -10.96 8.46 -4.69
N MET A 106 -9.97 7.58 -4.87
CA MET A 106 -8.58 7.97 -5.07
C MET A 106 -8.33 8.60 -6.44
N ALA A 107 -9.07 8.20 -7.47
CA ALA A 107 -9.00 8.76 -8.82
C ALA A 107 -9.51 10.21 -8.93
N ASN A 108 -10.12 10.76 -7.88
CA ASN A 108 -10.60 12.14 -7.88
C ASN A 108 -9.43 13.14 -8.04
N PRO A 109 -9.47 14.01 -9.07
CA PRO A 109 -8.38 14.92 -9.42
C PRO A 109 -8.15 16.03 -8.40
N VAL A 110 -9.11 16.26 -7.48
CA VAL A 110 -8.99 17.25 -6.43
C VAL A 110 -8.11 16.69 -5.29
N PRO A 111 -7.01 17.39 -4.90
CA PRO A 111 -6.18 16.96 -3.78
C PRO A 111 -6.98 16.87 -2.47
N LEU A 112 -6.64 15.90 -1.61
CA LEU A 112 -7.36 15.62 -0.35
C LEU A 112 -7.68 16.85 0.51
N PRO A 113 -6.75 17.80 0.75
CA PRO A 113 -7.02 18.97 1.59
C PRO A 113 -8.10 19.90 1.04
N HIS A 114 -8.42 19.80 -0.26
CA HIS A 114 -9.36 20.65 -0.97
C HIS A 114 -10.68 19.95 -1.30
N ARG A 115 -10.81 18.66 -0.93
CA ARG A 115 -12.07 17.93 -1.09
C ARG A 115 -13.09 18.43 -0.05
N SER A 116 -14.38 18.31 -0.38
CA SER A 116 -15.44 18.59 0.58
C SER A 116 -15.37 17.60 1.76
N ALA A 117 -15.87 18.01 2.93
CA ALA A 117 -15.93 17.14 4.10
C ALA A 117 -16.63 15.80 3.79
N ALA A 118 -17.76 15.84 3.08
CA ALA A 118 -18.47 14.62 2.65
C ALA A 118 -17.62 13.69 1.76
N ALA A 119 -16.75 14.23 0.91
CA ALA A 119 -15.85 13.44 0.07
C ALA A 119 -14.67 12.86 0.87
N GLN A 120 -14.19 13.58 1.88
CA GLN A 120 -13.18 13.07 2.81
C GLN A 120 -13.76 11.95 3.68
N ASP A 121 -14.99 12.11 4.17
CA ASP A 121 -15.71 11.11 4.96
C ASP A 121 -15.97 9.83 4.13
N ALA A 122 -16.41 9.98 2.88
CA ALA A 122 -16.61 8.85 1.97
C ALA A 122 -15.30 8.09 1.67
N LEU A 123 -14.19 8.81 1.48
CA LEU A 123 -12.88 8.20 1.34
C LEU A 123 -12.46 7.46 2.62
N HIS A 124 -12.68 8.06 3.79
CA HIS A 124 -12.34 7.43 5.06
C HIS A 124 -13.14 6.13 5.29
N LEU A 125 -14.43 6.14 4.94
CA LEU A 125 -15.30 4.97 5.05
C LEU A 125 -14.83 3.83 4.13
N THR A 126 -14.58 4.14 2.86
CA THR A 126 -14.12 3.15 1.87
C THR A 126 -12.72 2.61 2.21
N HIS A 127 -11.81 3.47 2.67
CA HIS A 127 -10.49 3.06 3.15
C HIS A 127 -10.59 2.12 4.37
N THR A 128 -11.43 2.45 5.36
CA THR A 128 -11.60 1.62 6.55
C THR A 128 -12.20 0.25 6.20
N ALA A 129 -13.17 0.21 5.29
CA ALA A 129 -13.73 -1.04 4.79
C ALA A 129 -12.67 -1.91 4.10
N LEU A 130 -11.85 -1.33 3.22
CA LEU A 130 -10.76 -2.02 2.54
C LEU A 130 -9.73 -2.56 3.55
N VAL A 131 -9.30 -1.75 4.52
CA VAL A 131 -8.34 -2.19 5.55
C VAL A 131 -8.90 -3.36 6.37
N SER A 132 -10.18 -3.32 6.73
CA SER A 132 -10.82 -4.42 7.46
C SER A 132 -10.84 -5.71 6.65
N GLU A 133 -11.12 -5.63 5.34
CA GLU A 133 -11.09 -6.79 4.44
C GLU A 133 -9.68 -7.36 4.33
N LEU A 134 -8.68 -6.51 4.13
CA LEU A 134 -7.28 -6.90 4.07
C LEU A 134 -6.79 -7.56 5.37
N GLN A 135 -7.22 -7.06 6.53
CA GLN A 135 -6.91 -7.68 7.83
C GLN A 135 -7.56 -9.05 7.98
N THR A 136 -8.78 -9.21 7.45
CA THR A 136 -9.50 -10.50 7.46
C THR A 136 -8.77 -11.52 6.59
N LEU A 137 -8.36 -11.14 5.38
CA LEU A 137 -7.53 -11.97 4.50
C LEU A 137 -6.18 -12.29 5.14
N HIS A 138 -5.50 -11.31 5.73
CA HIS A 138 -4.21 -11.53 6.39
C HIS A 138 -4.32 -12.56 7.51
N THR A 139 -5.31 -12.42 8.39
CA THR A 139 -5.56 -13.35 9.48
C THR A 139 -5.89 -14.76 8.98
N ARG A 140 -6.64 -14.87 7.87
CA ARG A 140 -7.01 -16.17 7.30
C ARG A 140 -5.82 -16.94 6.72
N TYR A 141 -4.88 -16.25 6.09
CA TYR A 141 -3.75 -16.89 5.40
C TYR A 141 -2.48 -16.97 6.25
N HIS A 142 -2.34 -16.13 7.29
CA HIS A 142 -1.11 -16.01 8.09
C HIS A 142 -1.31 -15.96 9.61
N GLY A 143 -2.55 -16.00 10.11
CA GLY A 143 -2.88 -16.08 11.54
C GLY A 143 -3.02 -17.51 12.04
#